data_AF-A0A1A8CBB8-F1
#
_entry.id   AF-A0A1A8CBB8-F1
#
_cell.length_a   1.000
_cell.length_b   1.000
_cell.length_c   1.000
_cell.angle_alpha   90.00
_cell.angle_beta   90.00
_cell.angle_gamma   90.00
#
_symmetry.space_group_name_H-M   'P 1'
#
loop_
_entity.id
_entity.type
_entity.pdbx_description
1 polymer ?
#
loop_
_entity_poly.entity_id
_entity_poly.type
_entity_poly.pdbx_seq_one_letter_code
_entity_poly.pdbx_strand_id
1 'polypeptide(L)'
;HTVPTNLPFTSSQTVPLPFPMAHGTTTLAFMFQGGVLAAADTRSSCSGLVACPASQKILPIHSHLVGTTSGTSADCMLWKRILARELRL
;
A
#
# COMPACT_ATOMS: atom_id res chain seq x y z
N HIS A 1 16.76 -21.17 -48.60
CA HIS A 1 16.77 -20.06 -47.62
C HIS A 1 15.57 -20.21 -46.70
N THR A 2 15.73 -20.93 -45.59
CA THR A 2 14.69 -21.16 -44.58
C THR A 2 15.19 -20.60 -43.25
N VAL A 3 14.50 -19.58 -42.76
CA VAL A 3 14.77 -18.92 -41.48
C VAL A 3 14.33 -19.87 -40.36
N PRO A 4 15.16 -20.19 -39.36
CA PRO A 4 14.69 -20.94 -38.20
C PRO A 4 13.93 -19.99 -37.27
N THR A 5 12.63 -20.26 -37.12
CA THR A 5 11.79 -19.76 -36.04
C THR A 5 12.16 -20.48 -34.76
N ASN A 6 12.89 -19.82 -33.86
CA ASN A 6 12.93 -20.16 -32.44
C ASN A 6 13.35 -18.90 -31.68
N LEU A 7 12.38 -18.05 -31.33
CA LEU A 7 12.59 -17.06 -30.27
C LEU A 7 12.75 -17.85 -28.96
N PRO A 8 13.84 -17.70 -28.21
CA PRO A 8 13.88 -18.22 -26.86
C PRO A 8 12.85 -17.44 -26.05
N PHE A 9 11.88 -18.18 -25.52
CA PHE A 9 10.96 -17.71 -24.49
C PHE A 9 11.81 -17.08 -23.40
N THR A 10 11.78 -15.75 -23.28
CA THR A 10 12.49 -15.06 -22.21
C THR A 10 11.74 -15.40 -20.93
N SER A 11 12.11 -16.50 -20.28
CA SER A 11 11.74 -16.73 -18.90
C SER A 11 12.31 -15.53 -18.14
N SER A 12 11.43 -14.59 -17.79
CA SER A 12 11.77 -13.50 -16.88
C SER A 12 12.32 -14.17 -15.62
N GLN A 13 13.63 -14.20 -15.48
CA GLN A 13 14.26 -14.72 -14.28
C GLN A 13 13.88 -13.76 -13.17
N THR A 14 12.97 -14.17 -12.30
CA THR A 14 12.68 -13.47 -11.04
C THR A 14 13.96 -13.46 -10.22
N VAL A 15 14.62 -12.30 -10.19
CA VAL A 15 15.75 -12.04 -9.30
C VAL A 15 15.25 -12.19 -7.86
N PRO A 16 15.77 -13.16 -7.08
CA PRO A 16 15.36 -13.31 -5.69
C PRO A 16 15.74 -12.05 -4.94
N LEU A 17 14.76 -11.40 -4.31
CA LEU A 17 15.04 -10.23 -3.50
C LEU A 17 15.90 -10.66 -2.30
N PRO A 18 16.92 -9.86 -1.91
CA PRO A 18 17.88 -10.20 -0.87
C PRO A 18 17.26 -10.38 0.52
N PHE A 19 15.96 -10.11 0.65
CA PHE A 19 15.12 -10.40 1.80
C PHE A 19 13.70 -10.70 1.28
N PRO A 20 12.90 -11.52 1.99
CA PRO A 20 11.50 -11.74 1.65
C PRO A 20 10.79 -10.39 1.64
N MET A 21 10.11 -10.04 0.55
CA MET A 21 9.18 -8.91 0.61
C MET A 21 8.12 -9.27 1.64
N ALA A 22 8.07 -8.51 2.74
CA ALA A 22 6.85 -8.41 3.49
C ALA A 22 5.75 -8.04 2.48
N HIS A 23 4.69 -8.84 2.41
CA HIS A 23 3.50 -8.46 1.66
C HIS A 23 2.94 -7.21 2.33
N GLY A 24 3.40 -6.05 1.86
CA GLY A 24 3.20 -4.76 2.49
C GLY A 24 1.89 -4.12 2.06
N THR A 25 1.37 -3.26 2.93
CA THR A 25 0.29 -2.36 2.57
C THR A 25 0.78 -1.37 1.52
N THR A 26 0.04 -1.23 0.41
CA THR A 26 0.34 -0.28 -0.67
C THR A 26 -0.63 0.88 -0.60
N THR A 27 -0.10 2.09 -0.46
CA THR A 27 -0.86 3.34 -0.40
C THR A 27 -0.30 4.33 -1.41
N LEU A 28 -1.16 5.01 -2.14
CA LEU A 28 -0.83 6.02 -3.16
C LEU A 28 -1.66 7.28 -2.92
N ALA A 29 -1.10 8.44 -3.24
CA ALA A 29 -1.82 9.70 -3.26
C ALA A 29 -1.34 10.57 -4.43
N PHE A 30 -2.27 11.20 -5.13
CA PHE A 30 -2.01 12.06 -6.28
C PHE A 30 -2.68 13.42 -6.06
N MET A 31 -1.96 14.48 -6.40
CA MET A 31 -2.51 15.83 -6.46
C MET A 31 -2.95 16.13 -7.89
N PHE A 32 -4.10 16.77 -8.05
CA PHE A 32 -4.65 17.22 -9.33
C PHE A 32 -5.39 18.54 -9.15
N GLN A 33 -5.79 19.18 -10.25
CA GLN A 33 -6.43 20.51 -10.20
C GLN A 33 -7.70 20.56 -9.32
N GLY A 34 -8.42 19.45 -9.20
CA GLY A 34 -9.63 19.33 -8.38
C GLY A 34 -9.38 18.85 -6.94
N GLY A 35 -8.13 18.70 -6.50
CA GLY A 35 -7.79 18.32 -5.12
C GLY A 35 -6.80 17.15 -5.04
N VAL A 36 -7.11 16.18 -4.17
CA VAL A 36 -6.24 15.03 -3.89
C VAL A 36 -7.02 13.73 -4.04
N LEU A 37 -6.43 12.75 -4.72
CA LEU A 37 -6.93 11.37 -4.83
C LEU A 37 -6.02 10.45 -4.01
N ALA A 38 -6.58 9.75 -3.04
CA ALA A 38 -5.86 8.73 -2.26
C ALA A 38 -6.42 7.33 -2.57
N ALA A 39 -5.52 6.36 -2.68
CA ALA A 39 -5.85 4.96 -2.92
C ALA A 39 -5.01 4.05 -2.02
N ALA A 40 -5.59 2.96 -1.53
CA ALA A 40 -4.88 1.98 -0.72
C ALA A 40 -5.45 0.58 -0.98
N ASP A 41 -4.61 -0.44 -0.85
CA ASP A 41 -5.08 -1.82 -0.82
C ASP A 41 -5.86 -2.08 0.48
N THR A 42 -6.80 -3.03 0.46
CA THR A 42 -7.65 -3.35 1.63
C THR A 42 -7.16 -4.57 2.40
N ARG A 43 -6.17 -5.29 1.88
CA ARG A 43 -5.69 -6.55 2.46
C ARG A 43 -4.69 -6.27 3.58
N SER A 44 -4.95 -6.77 4.78
CA SER A 44 -4.00 -6.81 5.88
C SER A 44 -3.63 -8.26 6.17
N SER A 45 -2.35 -8.53 6.34
CA SER A 45 -1.83 -9.87 6.65
C SER A 45 -0.99 -9.91 7.91
N CYS A 46 -0.99 -11.06 8.58
CA CYS A 46 -0.16 -11.37 9.74
C CYS A 46 0.45 -12.76 9.54
N SER A 47 1.78 -12.88 9.67
CA SER A 47 2.51 -14.15 9.52
C SER A 47 2.15 -14.93 8.25
N GLY A 48 1.99 -14.23 7.12
CA GLY A 48 1.66 -14.83 5.82
C GLY A 48 0.16 -15.12 5.58
N LEU A 49 -0.69 -15.00 6.60
CA LEU A 49 -2.14 -15.20 6.49
C LEU A 49 -2.87 -13.87 6.29
N VAL A 50 -4.00 -13.88 5.58
CA VAL A 50 -4.88 -12.71 5.49
C VAL A 50 -5.62 -12.55 6.81
N ALA A 51 -5.28 -11.52 7.57
CA ALA A 51 -5.95 -11.19 8.82
C ALA A 51 -7.25 -10.42 8.58
N CYS A 52 -7.26 -9.51 7.58
CA CYS A 52 -8.45 -8.76 7.21
C CYS A 52 -8.42 -8.42 5.71
N PRO A 53 -9.36 -8.91 4.89
CA PRO A 53 -9.42 -8.58 3.46
C PRO A 53 -10.01 -7.19 3.16
N ALA A 54 -10.70 -6.58 4.13
CA ALA A 54 -11.45 -5.33 3.99
C ALA A 54 -10.97 -4.24 4.98
N SER A 55 -9.68 -4.19 5.26
CA SER A 55 -9.08 -3.19 6.14
C SER A 55 -9.21 -1.79 5.54
N GLN A 56 -9.79 -0.85 6.31
CA GLN A 56 -9.85 0.56 5.91
C GLN A 56 -8.52 1.24 6.22
N LYS A 57 -7.79 1.59 5.16
CA LYS A 57 -6.48 2.22 5.27
C LYS A 57 -6.45 3.68 4.83
N ILE A 58 -7.55 4.18 4.27
CA ILE A 58 -7.78 5.60 3.99
C ILE A 58 -8.74 6.11 5.07
N LEU A 59 -8.26 7.02 5.92
CA LEU A 59 -8.94 7.39 7.13
C LEU A 59 -9.02 8.92 7.25
N PRO A 60 -10.22 9.50 7.47
CA PRO A 60 -10.33 10.92 7.78
C PRO A 60 -9.67 11.21 9.14
N ILE A 61 -8.87 12.27 9.19
CA ILE A 61 -8.21 12.78 10.40
C ILE A 61 -8.91 14.06 10.86
N HIS A 62 -9.20 14.97 9.91
CA HIS A 62 -9.90 16.24 10.14
C HIS A 62 -10.80 16.59 8.94
N SER A 63 -11.57 17.68 9.01
CA SER A 63 -12.50 18.12 7.95
C SER A 63 -11.84 18.26 6.57
N HIS A 64 -10.57 18.67 6.54
CA HIS A 64 -9.77 18.84 5.31
C HIS A 64 -8.51 17.98 5.28
N LEU A 65 -8.42 16.94 6.12
CA LEU A 65 -7.24 16.09 6.20
C LEU A 65 -7.62 14.61 6.21
N VAL A 66 -7.11 13.88 5.22
CA VAL A 66 -7.19 12.42 5.13
C VAL A 66 -5.79 11.83 5.22
N GLY A 67 -5.66 10.70 5.90
CA GLY A 67 -4.40 9.96 6.00
C GLY A 67 -4.53 8.55 5.44
N THR A 68 -3.44 8.05 4.88
CA THR A 68 -3.30 6.65 4.50
C THR A 68 -2.39 5.93 5.50
N THR A 69 -2.74 4.71 5.90
CA THR A 69 -1.95 3.94 6.88
C THR A 69 -1.20 2.81 6.21
N SER A 70 0.11 2.72 6.45
CA SER A 70 0.96 1.57 6.08
C SER A 70 1.88 1.21 7.26
N GLY A 71 2.23 -0.07 7.39
CA GLY A 71 2.94 -0.61 8.55
C GLY A 71 2.01 -1.19 9.62
N THR A 72 2.47 -1.21 10.87
CA THR A 72 1.75 -1.79 12.00
C THR A 72 0.44 -1.06 12.25
N SER A 73 -0.68 -1.79 12.33
CA SER A 73 -2.00 -1.18 12.55
C SER A 73 -2.11 -0.46 13.90
N ALA A 74 -1.44 -0.96 14.94
CA ALA A 74 -1.43 -0.33 16.26
C ALA A 74 -0.78 1.06 16.24
N ASP A 75 0.41 1.17 15.66
CA ASP A 75 1.15 2.43 15.55
C ASP A 75 0.37 3.46 14.72
N CYS A 76 -0.17 3.03 13.57
CA CYS A 76 -0.99 3.88 12.72
C CYS A 76 -2.21 4.45 13.46
N MET A 77 -2.90 3.61 14.25
CA MET A 77 -4.05 4.06 15.04
C MET A 77 -3.65 5.04 16.14
N LEU A 78 -2.54 4.77 16.85
CA LEU A 78 -2.03 5.63 17.91
C LEU A 78 -1.69 7.02 17.35
N TRP A 79 -0.88 7.07 16.29
CA TRP A 79 -0.47 8.32 15.68
C TRP A 79 -1.63 9.09 15.05
N LYS A 80 -2.59 8.39 14.42
CA LYS A 80 -3.83 9.00 13.96
C LYS A 80 -4.57 9.70 15.11
N ARG A 81 -4.71 9.05 16.28
CA ARG A 81 -5.41 9.61 17.44
C ARG A 81 -4.68 10.83 18.00
N ILE A 82 -3.35 10.76 18.13
CA ILE A 82 -2.54 11.88 18.59
C ILE A 82 -2.69 13.05 17.62
N LEU A 83 -2.47 12.83 16.33
CA LEU A 83 -2.58 13.89 15.31
C LEU A 83 -3.98 14.52 15.29
N ALA A 84 -5.04 13.71 15.36
CA ALA A 84 -6.41 14.22 15.41
C ALA A 84 -6.71 15.04 16.66
N ARG A 85 -6.02 14.77 17.79
CA ARG A 85 -6.11 15.55 19.02
C ARG A 85 -5.38 16.89 18.85
N GLU A 86 -4.14 16.86 18.38
CA GLU A 86 -3.33 18.06 18.18
C GLU A 86 -3.98 19.06 17.21
N LEU A 87 -4.69 18.58 16.18
CA LEU A 87 -5.41 19.43 15.22
C LEU A 87 -6.70 20.06 15.76
N ARG A 88 -7.15 19.68 16.97
CA ARG A 88 -8.33 20.26 17.63
C ARG A 88 -7.97 21.27 18.73
N LEU A 89 -6.70 21.30 19.14
CA LEU A 89 -6.16 22.27 20.11
C LEU A 89 -5.88 23.60 19.40
#